data_AF-A0A4R3YYQ1-F1
#
_entry.id   AF-A0A4R3YYQ1-F1
#
_cell.length_a   1.000
_cell.length_b   1.000
_cell.length_c   1.000
_cell.angle_alpha   90.00
_cell.angle_beta   90.00
_cell.angle_gamma   90.00
#
_symmetry.space_group_name_H-M   'P 1'
#
loop_
_entity.id
_entity.type
_entity.pdbx_description
1 polymer ?
#
loop_
_entity_poly.entity_id
_entity_poly.type
_entity_poly.pdbx_seq_one_letter_code
_entity_poly.pdbx_strand_id
1 'polypeptide(L)' 'MELIKVILSDENLNEAIKRVKSHKGAAGVDKMTVYEIDEYFEKNKESIKQSILEKKYKPQLLMVK' A
#
# COMPACT_ATOMS: atom_id res chain seq x y z
N MET A 1 15.96 11.34 -5.58
CA MET A 1 15.43 9.97 -5.71
C MET A 1 15.85 9.04 -4.57
N GLU A 2 16.74 9.46 -3.65
CA GLU A 2 17.12 8.59 -2.53
C GLU A 2 15.96 8.35 -1.53
N LEU A 3 15.15 9.38 -1.25
CA LEU A 3 14.01 9.23 -0.33
C LEU A 3 12.96 8.24 -0.83
N ILE A 4 12.67 8.19 -2.15
CA ILE A 4 11.65 7.27 -2.67
C ILE A 4 12.10 5.81 -2.55
N LYS A 5 13.42 5.54 -2.65
CA LYS A 5 13.98 4.21 -2.40
C LYS A 5 13.82 3.81 -0.94
N VAL A 6 14.01 4.74 0.00
CA VAL A 6 13.78 4.51 1.44
C VAL A 6 12.30 4.24 1.73
N ILE A 7 11.40 5.04 1.15
CA ILE A 7 9.94 4.86 1.28
C ILE A 7 9.50 3.49 0.74
N LEU A 8 10.05 3.07 -0.40
CA LEU A 8 9.71 1.79 -1.04
C LEU A 8 10.56 0.62 -0.53
N SER A 9 11.38 0.82 0.51
CA SER A 9 12.17 -0.26 1.09
C SER A 9 11.26 -1.31 1.72
N ASP A 10 11.67 -2.57 1.64
CA ASP A 10 10.85 -3.67 2.16
C ASP A 10 10.63 -3.57 3.67
N GLU A 11 11.62 -3.06 4.40
CA GLU A 11 11.54 -2.78 5.82
C GLU A 11 10.45 -1.75 6.13
N ASN A 12 10.49 -0.58 5.46
CA ASN A 12 9.50 0.47 5.65
C ASN A 12 8.08 0.02 5.25
N LEU A 13 7.94 -0.74 4.16
CA LEU A 13 6.63 -1.26 3.71
C LEU A 13 6.05 -2.27 4.71
N ASN A 14 6.89 -3.15 5.27
CA ASN A 14 6.45 -4.13 6.26
C ASN A 14 5.97 -3.44 7.56
N GLU A 15 6.66 -2.40 8.02
CA GLU A 15 6.20 -1.60 9.16
C GLU A 15 4.88 -0.87 8.86
N ALA A 16 4.74 -0.31 7.65
CA ALA A 16 3.53 0.35 7.22
C ALA A 16 2.32 -0.60 7.21
N ILE A 17 2.48 -1.82 6.69
CA ILE A 17 1.43 -2.85 6.69
C ILE A 17 1.00 -3.21 8.12
N LYS A 18 1.96 -3.43 9.03
CA LYS A 18 1.66 -3.70 10.45
C LYS A 18 0.84 -2.57 11.07
N ARG A 19 1.19 -1.32 10.77
CA ARG A 19 0.47 -0.15 11.25
C ARG A 19 -0.93 -0.08 10.67
N VAL A 20 -1.13 -0.28 9.37
CA VAL A 20 -2.47 -0.31 8.76
C VAL A 20 -3.34 -1.37 9.41
N LYS A 21 -2.77 -2.56 9.67
CA LYS A 21 -3.47 -3.65 10.35
C LYS A 21 -3.92 -3.32 11.77
N SER A 22 -3.09 -2.63 12.54
CA SER A 22 -3.41 -2.27 13.91
C SER A 22 -4.53 -1.23 14.01
N HIS A 23 -4.70 -0.39 12.97
CA HIS A 23 -5.74 0.65 12.96
C HIS A 23 -7.15 0.11 12.68
N LYS A 24 -7.29 -1.17 12.25
CA LYS A 24 -8.59 -1.86 12.04
C LYS A 24 -9.66 -1.01 11.34
N GLY A 25 -9.24 -0.16 10.40
CA GLY A 25 -10.12 0.77 9.70
C GLY A 25 -11.18 0.05 8.87
N ALA A 26 -12.28 0.73 8.57
CA ALA A 26 -13.27 0.24 7.61
C ALA A 26 -12.63 0.07 6.22
N ALA A 27 -13.10 -0.92 5.47
CA ALA A 27 -12.67 -1.16 4.10
C ALA A 27 -12.95 0.06 3.20
N GLY A 28 -12.08 0.28 2.21
CA GLY A 28 -12.23 1.34 1.22
C GLY A 28 -13.32 1.05 0.18
N VAL A 29 -13.30 1.79 -0.94
CA VAL A 29 -14.23 1.62 -2.06
C VAL A 29 -14.10 0.24 -2.71
N ASP A 30 -12.88 -0.30 -2.71
CA ASP A 30 -12.55 -1.66 -3.16
C ASP A 30 -13.11 -2.76 -2.25
N LYS A 31 -13.70 -2.39 -1.10
CA LYS A 31 -14.20 -3.31 -0.05
C LYS A 31 -13.13 -4.26 0.48
N MET A 32 -11.86 -3.95 0.25
CA MET A 32 -10.75 -4.78 0.69
C MET A 32 -10.60 -4.65 2.21
N THR A 33 -10.71 -5.77 2.90
CA THR A 33 -10.55 -5.85 4.34
C THR A 33 -9.07 -5.86 4.70
N VAL A 34 -8.79 -5.49 5.95
CA VAL A 34 -7.44 -5.48 6.50
C VAL A 34 -6.76 -6.86 6.51
N TYR A 35 -7.56 -7.93 6.43
CA TYR A 35 -7.11 -9.32 6.38
C TYR A 35 -6.65 -9.75 4.98
N GLU A 36 -7.10 -9.07 3.93
CA GLU A 36 -6.73 -9.35 2.54
C GLU A 36 -5.43 -8.63 2.13
N ILE A 37 -4.92 -7.73 2.99
CA ILE A 37 -3.73 -6.91 2.71
C ILE A 37 -2.49 -7.76 2.43
N ASP A 38 -2.28 -8.84 3.17
CA ASP A 38 -1.08 -9.67 2.97
C ASP A 38 -1.05 -10.31 1.59
N GLU A 39 -2.14 -10.98 1.22
CA GLU A 39 -2.23 -11.69 -0.06
C GLU A 39 -2.16 -10.71 -1.25
N TYR A 40 -2.82 -9.55 -1.13
CA TYR A 40 -2.75 -8.54 -2.17
C TYR A 40 -1.33 -7.97 -2.31
N PHE A 41 -0.68 -7.66 -1.19
CA PHE A 41 0.66 -7.08 -1.25
C PHE A 41 1.68 -8.12 -1.73
N GLU A 42 1.57 -9.38 -1.35
CA GLU A 42 2.42 -10.47 -1.88
C GLU A 42 2.36 -10.55 -3.41
N LYS A 43 1.15 -10.44 -3.98
CA LYS A 43 0.94 -10.53 -5.44
C LYS A 43 1.32 -9.25 -6.21
N ASN A 44 1.16 -8.08 -5.60
CA ASN A 44 1.20 -6.80 -6.33
C ASN A 44 2.36 -5.87 -5.94
N LYS A 45 3.08 -6.14 -4.85
CA LYS A 45 4.08 -5.23 -4.27
C LYS A 45 5.10 -4.70 -5.27
N GLU A 46 5.72 -5.57 -6.05
CA GLU A 46 6.76 -5.16 -7.00
C GLU A 46 6.19 -4.32 -8.16
N SER A 47 4.98 -4.66 -8.64
CA SER A 47 4.27 -3.85 -9.65
C SER A 47 3.93 -2.46 -9.11
N ILE A 48 3.45 -2.38 -7.86
CA ILE A 48 3.15 -1.11 -7.19
C ILE A 48 4.43 -0.27 -7.03
N LYS A 49 5.51 -0.85 -6.49
CA LYS A 49 6.82 -0.18 -6.34
C LYS A 49 7.31 0.37 -7.68
N GLN A 50 7.29 -0.44 -8.73
CA GLN A 50 7.71 -0.02 -10.06
C GLN A 50 6.85 1.11 -10.61
N SER A 51 5.52 1.02 -10.48
CA SER A 51 4.61 2.06 -10.95
C SER A 51 4.78 3.39 -10.20
N ILE A 52 5.15 3.36 -8.92
CA ILE A 52 5.47 4.56 -8.13
C ILE A 52 6.80 5.17 -8.61
N LEU A 53 7.83 4.35 -8.82
CA LEU A 53 9.13 4.81 -9.36
C LEU A 53 8.98 5.46 -10.74
N GLU A 54 8.13 4.89 -11.59
CA GLU A 54 7.80 5.41 -12.92
C GLU A 54 6.80 6.59 -12.89
N LYS A 55 6.30 6.98 -11.71
CA LYS A 55 5.26 8.01 -11.52
C LYS A 55 3.94 7.71 -12.26
N LYS A 56 3.63 6.44 -12.47
CA LYS A 56 2.40 5.95 -13.11
C LYS A 56 1.34 5.48 -12.11
N TYR A 57 1.72 5.26 -10.85
CA TYR A 57 0.78 4.84 -9.81
C TYR A 57 -0.34 5.88 -9.63
N LYS A 58 -1.59 5.42 -9.67
CA LYS A 58 -2.78 6.23 -9.40
C LYS A 58 -3.45 5.68 -8.15
N PRO A 59 -3.38 6.38 -7.00
CA PRO A 59 -4.13 6.01 -5.81
C PRO A 59 -5.63 5.97 -6.11
N GLN A 60 -6.35 5.06 -5.47
CA GLN A 60 -7.81 5.09 -5.53
C GLN A 60 -8.33 6.33 -4.80
N LEU A 61 -9.40 6.93 -5.35
CA LEU A 61 -10.09 8.05 -4.75
C LEU A 61 -10.74 7.61 -3.42
N LEU A 62 -10.45 8.34 -2.34
CA LEU A 62 -11.18 8.19 -1.09
C LEU A 62 -12.50 8.98 -1.20
N MET A 63 -13.65 8.31 -1.04
CA MET A 63 -14.88 9.03 -0.70
C MET A 63 -14.80 9.41 0.79
N VAL A 64 -14.47 10.66 1.06
CA VAL A 64 -14.81 11.29 2.35
C VAL A 64 -16.32 11.55 2.28
N LYS A 65 -17.11 10.81 3.07
CA LYS A 65 -18.50 11.21 3.33
C LYS A 65 -18.52 12.37 4.30
#